data_AF-A0A9P7B374-F1
#
_entry.id   AF-A0A9P7B374-F1
#
_cell.length_a   1.000
_cell.length_b   1.000
_cell.length_c   1.000
_cell.angle_alpha   90.00
_cell.angle_beta   90.00
_cell.angle_gamma   90.00
#
_symmetry.space_group_name_H-M   'P 1'
#
loop_
_entity.id
_entity.type
_entity.pdbx_description
1 polymer ?
#
loop_
_entity_poly.entity_id
_entity_poly.type
_entity_poly.pdbx_seq_one_letter_code
_entity_poly.pdbx_strand_id
1 'polypeptide(L)'
;MQLITGVFCLIATLIHFTAATDVYYCNATVSCPQEYPCCSEYGQCGTGEYCIVNCNPVFSYEFDACLPDPVCEDISTKFDNYTSKVVNINNYLGNASEADWLYTGTILDYDDEGSMILGMPKNSGGTVLTSSRDIWYGKVSARMKSSHLAGVVTAFIIFSGVEDELDFEWVGADLNTVQTNYYWQGLLDYHN
;
A
#
# COMPACT_ATOMS: atom_id res chain seq x y z
N MET A 1 -59.07 49.68 -6.96
CA MET A 1 -59.38 48.34 -6.41
C MET A 1 -58.94 47.33 -7.45
N GLN A 2 -58.22 46.26 -7.04
CA GLN A 2 -57.51 45.24 -7.85
C GLN A 2 -56.08 45.63 -8.27
N LEU A 3 -55.04 44.79 -8.24
CA LEU A 3 -54.74 43.50 -7.61
C LEU A 3 -53.21 43.35 -7.81
N ILE A 4 -52.39 43.29 -6.74
CA ILE A 4 -50.95 42.99 -6.87
C ILE A 4 -50.77 41.50 -6.58
N THR A 5 -50.49 40.72 -7.62
CA THR A 5 -50.16 39.29 -7.52
C THR A 5 -48.72 39.12 -7.06
N GLY A 6 -48.54 38.69 -5.81
CA GLY A 6 -47.23 38.30 -5.26
C GLY A 6 -46.92 36.84 -5.60
N VAL A 7 -45.82 36.62 -6.30
CA VAL A 7 -45.26 35.28 -6.56
C VAL A 7 -44.43 34.88 -5.34
N PHE A 8 -44.93 33.93 -4.55
CA PHE A 8 -44.15 33.28 -3.49
C PHE A 8 -43.31 32.15 -4.12
N CYS A 9 -42.00 32.34 -4.20
CA CYS A 9 -41.05 31.31 -4.60
C CYS A 9 -40.66 30.49 -3.36
N LEU A 10 -41.16 29.25 -3.26
CA LEU A 10 -40.75 28.29 -2.24
C LEU A 10 -39.38 27.70 -2.62
N ILE A 11 -38.32 28.15 -1.95
CA ILE A 11 -36.99 27.54 -2.05
C ILE A 11 -36.97 26.34 -1.10
N ALA A 12 -37.03 25.13 -1.64
CA ALA A 12 -36.81 23.90 -0.88
C ALA A 12 -35.29 23.69 -0.68
N THR A 13 -34.81 23.90 0.53
CA THR A 13 -33.43 23.57 0.91
C THR A 13 -33.30 22.05 1.08
N LEU A 14 -32.66 21.38 0.12
CA LEU A 14 -32.22 19.99 0.28
C LEU A 14 -31.08 19.92 1.30
N ILE A 15 -31.41 19.40 2.49
CA ILE A 15 -30.41 19.00 3.49
C ILE A 15 -29.75 17.72 2.97
N HIS A 16 -28.51 17.83 2.50
CA HIS A 16 -27.69 16.66 2.19
C HIS A 16 -27.19 16.07 3.50
N PHE A 17 -27.78 14.95 3.92
CA PHE A 17 -27.19 14.10 4.95
C PHE A 17 -26.03 13.35 4.30
N THR A 18 -24.80 13.75 4.59
CA THR A 18 -23.63 12.90 4.34
C THR A 18 -23.69 11.76 5.36
N ALA A 19 -24.12 10.58 4.94
CA ALA A 19 -23.96 9.39 5.75
C ALA A 19 -22.46 9.18 5.97
N ALA A 20 -22.04 9.10 7.24
CA ALA A 20 -20.70 8.61 7.56
C ALA A 20 -20.62 7.17 7.06
N THR A 21 -19.66 6.87 6.18
CA THR A 21 -19.37 5.50 5.80
C THR A 21 -18.73 4.82 7.01
N ASP A 22 -19.43 3.86 7.62
CA ASP A 22 -18.86 3.05 8.69
C ASP A 22 -17.66 2.28 8.13
N VAL A 23 -16.47 2.51 8.70
CA VAL A 23 -15.26 1.74 8.37
C VAL A 23 -15.32 0.44 9.17
N TYR A 24 -15.37 -0.67 8.46
CA TYR A 24 -15.29 -2.00 9.06
C TYR A 24 -13.81 -2.38 9.24
N TYR A 25 -13.48 -2.93 10.40
CA TYR A 25 -12.12 -3.34 10.74
C TYR A 25 -12.05 -4.86 10.89
N CYS A 26 -10.87 -5.41 10.65
CA CYS A 26 -10.54 -6.82 10.77
C CYS A 26 -9.24 -7.02 11.54
N ASN A 27 -9.14 -8.15 12.24
CA ASN A 27 -7.97 -8.59 12.99
C ASN A 27 -8.14 -10.05 13.45
N ALA A 28 -7.21 -10.55 14.26
CA ALA A 28 -7.22 -11.91 14.84
C ALA A 28 -8.49 -12.34 15.58
N THR A 29 -9.35 -11.39 15.98
CA THR A 29 -10.61 -11.68 16.70
C THR A 29 -11.87 -11.32 15.91
N VAL A 30 -11.76 -10.55 14.84
CA VAL A 30 -12.89 -10.05 14.06
C VAL A 30 -12.57 -10.19 12.58
N SER A 31 -13.37 -11.00 11.88
CA SER A 31 -13.31 -11.12 10.42
C SER A 31 -14.15 -10.06 9.73
N CYS A 32 -13.81 -9.77 8.48
CA CYS A 32 -14.60 -8.88 7.63
C CYS A 32 -16.02 -9.41 7.35
N PRO A 33 -17.00 -8.52 7.12
CA PRO A 33 -18.34 -8.92 6.70
C PRO A 33 -18.37 -9.29 5.20
N GLN A 34 -19.37 -10.07 4.79
CA GLN A 34 -19.53 -10.52 3.39
C GLN A 34 -19.61 -9.37 2.37
N GLU A 35 -20.17 -8.21 2.74
CA GLU A 35 -20.28 -7.04 1.86
C GLU A 35 -18.92 -6.38 1.56
N TYR A 36 -17.98 -6.48 2.51
CA TYR A 36 -16.63 -5.93 2.42
C TYR A 36 -15.62 -7.01 2.76
N PRO A 37 -15.50 -8.07 1.93
CA PRO A 37 -14.99 -9.36 2.37
C PRO A 37 -13.47 -9.40 2.58
N CYS A 38 -12.73 -8.44 2.04
CA CYS A 38 -11.27 -8.46 2.03
C CYS A 38 -10.70 -7.60 3.15
N CYS A 39 -9.82 -8.18 3.96
CA CYS A 39 -9.07 -7.47 4.98
C CYS A 39 -7.75 -6.93 4.39
N SER A 40 -7.56 -5.61 4.38
CA SER A 40 -6.30 -5.01 3.92
C SER A 40 -5.19 -5.12 4.97
N GLU A 41 -3.95 -4.85 4.54
CA GLU A 41 -2.76 -4.71 5.41
C GLU A 41 -2.93 -3.70 6.55
N TYR A 42 -3.90 -2.79 6.46
CA TYR A 42 -4.19 -1.80 7.51
C TYR A 42 -5.30 -2.25 8.48
N GLY A 43 -5.74 -3.50 8.39
CA GLY A 43 -6.83 -4.04 9.21
C GLY A 43 -8.19 -3.45 8.86
N GLN A 44 -8.39 -3.02 7.61
CA GLN A 44 -9.64 -2.43 7.13
C GLN A 44 -10.32 -3.36 6.13
N CYS A 45 -11.64 -3.51 6.26
CA CYS A 45 -12.44 -4.33 5.37
C CYS A 45 -12.90 -3.54 4.15
N GLY A 46 -12.79 -4.15 2.98
CA GLY A 46 -13.18 -3.51 1.73
C GLY A 46 -13.39 -4.49 0.57
N THR A 47 -13.45 -3.91 -0.63
CA THR A 47 -13.58 -4.61 -1.91
C THR A 47 -12.56 -4.03 -2.90
N GLY A 48 -12.33 -4.71 -4.03
CA GLY A 48 -11.48 -4.18 -5.09
C GLY A 48 -10.01 -4.18 -4.65
N GLU A 49 -9.38 -3.01 -4.55
CA GLU A 49 -7.94 -2.87 -4.20
C GLU A 49 -7.56 -3.57 -2.89
N TYR A 50 -8.48 -3.63 -1.93
CA TYR A 50 -8.32 -4.31 -0.63
C TYR A 50 -8.11 -5.82 -0.78
N CYS A 51 -8.49 -6.38 -1.91
CA CYS A 51 -8.41 -7.81 -2.19
C CYS A 51 -7.17 -8.19 -3.00
N ILE A 52 -6.37 -7.23 -3.48
CA ILE A 52 -5.34 -7.50 -4.51
C ILE A 52 -3.93 -7.58 -3.93
N VAL A 53 -3.49 -6.55 -3.20
CA VAL A 53 -2.13 -6.47 -2.66
C VAL A 53 -2.19 -6.55 -1.16
N ASN A 54 -1.41 -7.45 -0.55
CA ASN A 54 -1.33 -7.65 0.89
C ASN A 54 -2.70 -7.85 1.58
N CYS A 55 -3.62 -8.55 0.90
CA CYS A 55 -4.89 -8.94 1.50
C CYS A 55 -4.65 -10.07 2.50
N ASN A 56 -5.22 -9.95 3.70
CA ASN A 56 -5.08 -10.94 4.75
C ASN A 56 -6.22 -11.97 4.67
N PRO A 57 -5.99 -13.21 4.20
CA PRO A 57 -7.06 -14.20 4.06
C PRO A 57 -7.53 -14.76 5.40
N VAL A 58 -6.76 -14.62 6.48
CA VAL A 58 -7.11 -15.12 7.82
C VAL A 58 -8.19 -14.25 8.47
N PHE A 59 -8.12 -12.94 8.25
CA PHE A 59 -9.05 -11.97 8.84
C PHE A 59 -10.11 -11.48 7.84
N SER A 60 -10.04 -11.96 6.60
CA SER A 60 -11.09 -11.78 5.59
C SER A 60 -12.36 -12.57 5.95
N TYR A 61 -13.46 -12.29 5.25
CA TYR A 61 -14.74 -12.95 5.47
C TYR A 61 -14.64 -14.47 5.27
N GLU A 62 -13.97 -14.88 4.18
CA GLU A 62 -13.62 -16.26 3.86
C GLU A 62 -12.20 -16.28 3.27
N PHE A 63 -11.56 -17.46 3.27
CA PHE A 63 -10.16 -17.61 2.86
C PHE A 63 -9.90 -17.18 1.41
N ASP A 64 -10.85 -17.40 0.51
CA ASP A 64 -10.77 -17.09 -0.92
C ASP A 64 -11.35 -15.70 -1.28
N ALA A 65 -11.60 -14.84 -0.28
CA ALA A 65 -11.97 -13.45 -0.51
C ALA A 65 -10.82 -12.65 -1.14
N CYS A 66 -9.57 -12.94 -0.75
CA CYS A 66 -8.39 -12.34 -1.34
C CYS A 66 -8.12 -12.90 -2.75
N LEU A 67 -7.67 -12.05 -3.66
CA LEU A 67 -7.15 -12.50 -4.93
C LEU A 67 -5.89 -13.34 -4.69
N PRO A 68 -5.70 -14.47 -5.38
CA PRO A 68 -4.49 -15.25 -5.25
C PRO A 68 -3.25 -14.45 -5.67
N ASP A 69 -2.23 -14.45 -4.81
CA ASP A 69 -0.97 -13.77 -5.05
C ASP A 69 -0.26 -14.31 -6.31
N PRO A 70 0.16 -13.44 -7.25
CA PRO A 70 0.89 -13.87 -8.43
C PRO A 70 2.24 -14.49 -8.08
N VAL A 71 2.51 -15.68 -8.62
CA VAL A 71 3.74 -16.44 -8.31
C VAL A 71 4.98 -15.70 -8.82
N CYS A 72 6.04 -15.71 -8.00
CA CYS A 72 7.37 -15.22 -8.34
C CYS A 72 7.90 -15.76 -9.68
N GLU A 73 8.55 -14.87 -10.43
CA GLU A 73 9.39 -15.18 -11.57
C GLU A 73 10.78 -14.58 -11.34
N ASP A 74 11.82 -15.22 -11.87
CA ASP A 74 13.19 -14.70 -11.78
C ASP A 74 13.31 -13.39 -12.56
N ILE A 75 13.33 -12.26 -11.86
CA ILE A 75 13.48 -10.92 -12.45
C ILE A 75 14.74 -10.21 -11.95
N SER A 76 15.31 -9.37 -12.81
CA SER A 76 16.41 -8.46 -12.47
C SER A 76 16.15 -7.11 -13.12
N THR A 77 15.77 -6.12 -12.32
CA THR A 77 15.40 -4.79 -12.81
C THR A 77 16.53 -3.79 -12.58
N LYS A 78 16.93 -3.08 -13.65
CA LYS A 78 17.71 -1.86 -13.54
C LYS A 78 16.74 -0.68 -13.67
N PHE A 79 16.62 0.12 -12.61
CA PHE A 79 15.72 1.28 -12.56
C PHE A 79 16.28 2.51 -13.29
N ASP A 80 16.74 2.33 -14.51
CA ASP A 80 17.32 3.39 -15.35
C ASP A 80 16.27 3.87 -16.36
N ASN A 81 15.78 5.11 -16.22
CA ASN A 81 14.64 5.64 -16.99
C ASN A 81 13.45 4.66 -17.01
N TYR A 82 13.01 4.26 -15.81
CA TYR A 82 12.09 3.15 -15.59
C TYR A 82 10.73 3.59 -15.02
N THR A 83 10.59 4.82 -14.51
CA THR A 83 9.35 5.25 -13.82
C THR A 83 8.09 5.05 -14.65
N SER A 84 8.17 5.19 -15.98
CA SER A 84 7.03 5.00 -16.89
C SER A 84 6.51 3.56 -16.98
N LYS A 85 7.22 2.59 -16.42
CA LYS A 85 6.85 1.17 -16.39
C LYS A 85 6.36 0.71 -15.02
N VAL A 86 6.48 1.56 -14.00
CA VAL A 86 5.98 1.26 -12.65
C VAL A 86 4.51 1.70 -12.59
N VAL A 87 3.63 0.81 -12.15
CA VAL A 87 2.19 1.09 -12.11
C VAL A 87 1.79 1.62 -10.74
N ASN A 88 0.95 2.65 -10.70
CA ASN A 88 0.42 3.12 -9.42
C ASN A 88 -0.53 2.06 -8.85
N ILE A 89 -0.36 1.69 -7.58
CA ILE A 89 -1.13 0.59 -6.97
C ILE A 89 -2.64 0.78 -7.07
N ASN A 90 -3.13 2.03 -6.99
CA ASN A 90 -4.55 2.35 -7.08
C ASN A 90 -5.16 2.10 -8.48
N ASN A 91 -4.32 1.90 -9.49
CA ASN A 91 -4.72 1.58 -10.86
C ASN A 91 -4.45 0.11 -11.21
N TYR A 92 -3.85 -0.66 -10.31
CA TYR A 92 -3.48 -2.05 -10.56
C TYR A 92 -4.67 -2.98 -10.32
N LEU A 93 -4.94 -3.89 -11.26
CA LEU A 93 -6.10 -4.78 -11.23
C LEU A 93 -5.73 -6.26 -11.01
N GLY A 94 -4.55 -6.53 -10.44
CA GLY A 94 -4.11 -7.90 -10.12
C GLY A 94 -3.44 -8.66 -11.27
N ASN A 95 -3.15 -8.01 -12.40
CA ASN A 95 -2.46 -8.65 -13.53
C ASN A 95 -0.95 -8.42 -13.50
N ALA A 96 -0.20 -9.33 -12.88
CA ALA A 96 1.26 -9.23 -12.77
C ALA A 96 2.02 -9.30 -14.12
N SER A 97 1.35 -9.66 -15.22
CA SER A 97 1.97 -9.60 -16.55
C SER A 97 2.06 -8.18 -17.12
N GLU A 98 1.33 -7.21 -16.55
CA GLU A 98 1.31 -5.83 -17.03
C GLU A 98 2.41 -4.95 -16.42
N ALA A 99 2.88 -5.28 -15.23
CA ALA A 99 3.96 -4.58 -14.55
C ALA A 99 4.64 -5.46 -13.51
N ASP A 100 5.96 -5.42 -13.43
CA ASP A 100 6.75 -6.10 -12.40
C ASP A 100 6.72 -5.36 -11.05
N TRP A 101 6.52 -4.04 -11.10
CA TRP A 101 6.63 -3.15 -9.95
C TRP A 101 5.45 -2.20 -9.85
N LEU A 102 4.96 -2.03 -8.63
CA LEU A 102 3.88 -1.13 -8.26
C LEU A 102 4.40 -0.04 -7.31
N TYR A 103 3.75 1.13 -7.27
CA TYR A 103 4.13 2.20 -6.36
C TYR A 103 2.97 2.98 -5.74
N THR A 104 3.28 3.59 -4.59
CA THR A 104 2.59 4.75 -4.01
C THR A 104 3.57 5.89 -3.80
N GLY A 105 3.09 7.13 -3.70
CA GLY A 105 3.94 8.29 -3.42
C GLY A 105 4.61 8.87 -4.66
N THR A 106 5.86 9.28 -4.53
CA THR A 106 6.64 10.03 -5.54
C THR A 106 7.84 9.22 -6.02
N ILE A 107 7.82 8.83 -7.29
CA ILE A 107 8.96 8.22 -7.98
C ILE A 107 9.52 9.17 -9.04
N LEU A 108 10.84 9.20 -9.20
CA LEU A 108 11.54 10.04 -10.18
C LEU A 108 12.69 9.27 -10.81
N ASP A 109 12.91 9.44 -12.11
CA ASP A 109 14.11 8.91 -12.77
C ASP A 109 15.33 9.77 -12.37
N TYR A 110 16.44 9.11 -12.12
CA TYR A 110 17.70 9.72 -11.74
C TYR A 110 18.81 9.30 -12.71
N ASP A 111 18.83 10.00 -13.84
CA ASP A 111 19.69 9.73 -15.00
C ASP A 111 21.18 9.73 -14.64
N ASP A 112 21.61 10.61 -13.73
CA ASP A 112 23.03 10.73 -13.33
C ASP A 112 23.59 9.42 -12.73
N GLU A 113 22.74 8.60 -12.10
CA GLU A 113 23.12 7.31 -11.51
C GLU A 113 22.46 6.11 -12.20
N GLY A 114 21.70 6.34 -13.28
CA GLY A 114 20.90 5.31 -13.95
C GLY A 114 20.02 4.53 -12.97
N SER A 115 19.31 5.27 -12.11
CA SER A 115 18.54 4.73 -10.99
C SER A 115 17.21 5.48 -10.83
N MET A 116 16.37 5.04 -9.90
CA MET A 116 15.10 5.68 -9.56
C MET A 116 15.14 6.15 -8.11
N ILE A 117 14.61 7.35 -7.87
CA ILE A 117 14.44 7.94 -6.55
C ILE A 117 13.06 7.58 -6.03
N LEU A 118 13.01 7.04 -4.81
CA LEU A 118 11.80 7.01 -3.98
C LEU A 118 11.81 8.27 -3.12
N GLY A 119 11.00 9.27 -3.50
CA GLY A 119 11.02 10.60 -2.91
C GLY A 119 10.11 10.72 -1.69
N MET A 120 10.50 11.53 -0.71
CA MET A 120 9.60 11.96 0.38
C MET A 120 9.58 13.50 0.43
N PRO A 121 8.86 14.17 -0.48
CA PRO A 121 8.74 15.63 -0.47
C PRO A 121 8.19 16.20 0.84
N LYS A 122 8.38 17.50 1.05
CA LYS A 122 7.83 18.18 2.22
C LYS A 122 6.30 18.04 2.25
N ASN A 123 5.76 17.67 3.41
CA ASN A 123 4.32 17.46 3.64
C ASN A 123 3.71 16.33 2.79
N SER A 124 4.48 15.30 2.46
CA SER A 124 3.97 14.06 1.86
C SER A 124 4.06 12.89 2.84
N GLY A 125 3.40 11.77 2.48
CA GLY A 125 3.74 10.45 3.03
C GLY A 125 5.04 9.90 2.44
N GLY A 126 5.38 8.68 2.85
CA GLY A 126 6.46 7.91 2.24
C GLY A 126 6.14 7.46 0.81
N THR A 127 7.16 6.97 0.11
CA THR A 127 7.01 6.32 -1.20
C THR A 127 7.32 4.85 -1.02
N VAL A 128 6.41 4.00 -1.49
CA VAL A 128 6.58 2.55 -1.49
C VAL A 128 6.74 2.08 -2.93
N LEU A 129 7.71 1.20 -3.16
CA LEU A 129 7.86 0.42 -4.37
C LEU A 129 7.72 -1.05 -3.97
N THR A 130 6.77 -1.76 -4.54
CA THR A 130 6.52 -3.18 -4.24
C THR A 130 6.50 -4.02 -5.51
N SER A 131 6.85 -5.31 -5.43
CA SER A 131 6.70 -6.23 -6.55
C SER A 131 5.23 -6.55 -6.79
N SER A 132 4.86 -6.86 -8.03
CA SER A 132 3.52 -7.36 -8.37
C SER A 132 3.37 -8.88 -8.16
N ARG A 133 4.41 -9.52 -7.64
CA ARG A 133 4.53 -10.97 -7.47
C ARG A 133 5.12 -11.29 -6.11
N ASP A 134 4.70 -12.41 -5.57
CA ASP A 134 5.03 -12.88 -4.25
C ASP A 134 6.03 -14.04 -4.30
N ILE A 135 6.97 -14.00 -3.35
CA ILE A 135 8.01 -15.00 -3.17
C ILE A 135 7.68 -15.88 -1.96
N TRP A 136 7.49 -17.18 -2.19
CA TRP A 136 7.29 -18.12 -1.09
C TRP A 136 8.60 -18.42 -0.36
N TYR A 137 9.65 -18.76 -1.12
CA TYR A 137 11.04 -18.84 -0.64
C TYR A 137 11.98 -18.43 -1.78
N GLY A 138 13.14 -17.89 -1.43
CA GLY A 138 14.21 -17.64 -2.39
C GLY A 138 15.14 -16.53 -1.93
N LYS A 139 15.58 -15.70 -2.87
CA LYS A 139 16.54 -14.63 -2.60
C LYS A 139 16.09 -13.35 -3.27
N VAL A 140 15.92 -12.31 -2.47
CA VAL A 140 15.75 -10.94 -2.95
C VAL A 140 17.05 -10.18 -2.72
N SER A 141 17.45 -9.33 -3.66
CA SER A 141 18.66 -8.52 -3.54
C SER A 141 18.46 -7.19 -4.23
N ALA A 142 18.84 -6.11 -3.55
CA ALA A 142 18.76 -4.76 -4.08
C ALA A 142 20.11 -4.05 -3.91
N ARG A 143 20.47 -3.22 -4.89
CA ARG A 143 21.52 -2.22 -4.73
C ARG A 143 20.85 -0.87 -4.53
N MET A 144 20.94 -0.33 -3.34
CA MET A 144 20.25 0.87 -2.92
C MET A 144 21.20 1.85 -2.22
N LYS A 145 20.83 3.12 -2.23
CA LYS A 145 21.47 4.19 -1.46
C LYS A 145 20.42 4.74 -0.50
N SER A 146 20.68 4.65 0.80
CA SER A 146 19.75 5.17 1.81
C SER A 146 19.73 6.69 1.83
N SER A 147 18.60 7.24 2.26
CA SER A 147 18.49 8.66 2.54
C SER A 147 19.32 9.03 3.76
N HIS A 148 19.65 10.31 3.85
CA HIS A 148 20.24 10.94 5.03
C HIS A 148 19.28 12.06 5.45
N LEU A 149 19.24 12.37 6.74
CA LEU A 149 18.44 13.38 7.45
C LEU A 149 17.65 12.76 8.61
N ALA A 150 17.57 13.50 9.71
CA ALA A 150 16.81 13.08 10.88
C ALA A 150 15.31 12.96 10.56
N GLY A 151 14.69 11.87 11.02
CA GLY A 151 13.28 11.57 10.78
C GLY A 151 12.98 10.92 9.43
N VAL A 152 13.98 10.64 8.60
CA VAL A 152 13.81 9.87 7.36
C VAL A 152 14.31 8.45 7.59
N VAL A 153 13.52 7.45 7.20
CA VAL A 153 13.91 6.04 7.20
C VAL A 153 13.89 5.54 5.76
N THR A 154 14.94 4.84 5.34
CA THR A 154 14.92 4.02 4.14
C THR A 154 14.78 2.57 4.57
N ALA A 155 13.83 1.84 4.00
CA ALA A 155 13.58 0.45 4.36
C ALA A 155 13.65 -0.46 3.13
N PHE A 156 14.07 -1.71 3.37
CA PHE A 156 13.96 -2.83 2.45
C PHE A 156 13.26 -3.95 3.19
N ILE A 157 12.04 -4.24 2.78
CA ILE A 157 11.10 -5.07 3.54
C ILE A 157 10.65 -6.23 2.67
N ILE A 158 10.63 -7.43 3.24
CA ILE A 158 9.93 -8.59 2.70
C ILE A 158 8.71 -8.78 3.58
N PHE A 159 7.52 -8.62 3.01
CA PHE A 159 6.26 -8.59 3.75
C PHE A 159 5.23 -9.51 3.09
N SER A 160 4.46 -10.25 3.87
CA SER A 160 3.37 -11.11 3.38
C SER A 160 2.01 -10.54 3.73
N GLY A 161 0.96 -10.94 3.01
CA GLY A 161 -0.43 -10.54 3.31
C GLY A 161 -0.94 -11.01 4.68
N VAL A 162 -0.25 -11.94 5.35
CA VAL A 162 -0.55 -12.34 6.75
C VAL A 162 0.37 -11.67 7.77
N GLU A 163 1.14 -10.67 7.35
CA GLU A 163 2.01 -9.84 8.18
C GLU A 163 3.27 -10.55 8.72
N ASP A 164 3.76 -11.57 8.01
CA ASP A 164 5.15 -12.01 8.21
C ASP A 164 6.09 -11.00 7.56
N GLU A 165 7.13 -10.57 8.29
CA GLU A 165 7.96 -9.44 7.86
C GLU A 165 9.44 -9.65 8.19
N LEU A 166 10.32 -9.33 7.23
CA LEU A 166 11.77 -9.18 7.44
C LEU A 166 12.19 -7.78 7.00
N ASP A 167 12.76 -7.03 7.95
CA ASP A 167 13.08 -5.63 7.76
C ASP A 167 14.58 -5.36 7.74
N PHE A 168 14.97 -4.43 6.87
CA PHE A 168 16.25 -3.75 6.92
C PHE A 168 16.00 -2.25 6.86
N GLU A 169 16.32 -1.55 7.96
CA GLU A 169 16.02 -0.14 8.12
C GLU A 169 17.30 0.68 8.31
N TRP A 170 17.45 1.72 7.50
CA TRP A 170 18.49 2.73 7.62
C TRP A 170 17.86 4.03 8.10
N VAL A 171 18.16 4.39 9.35
CA VAL A 171 17.72 5.65 9.95
C VAL A 171 18.63 6.77 9.43
N GLY A 172 18.09 7.77 8.74
CA GLY A 172 18.88 8.82 8.07
C GLY A 172 19.71 9.72 9.00
N ALA A 173 19.50 9.65 10.32
CA ALA A 173 20.36 10.28 11.33
C ALA A 173 21.59 9.43 11.71
N ASP A 174 21.56 8.13 11.45
CA ASP A 174 22.65 7.19 11.70
C ASP A 174 23.11 6.54 10.40
N LEU A 175 24.17 7.09 9.82
CA LEU A 175 24.68 6.68 8.51
C LEU A 175 25.56 5.43 8.55
N ASN A 176 25.81 4.86 9.73
CA ASN A 176 26.77 3.76 9.90
C ASN A 176 26.12 2.45 10.34
N THR A 177 24.82 2.44 10.57
CA THR A 177 24.09 1.27 11.04
C THR A 177 22.95 0.91 10.09
N VAL A 178 22.63 -0.37 10.09
CA VAL A 178 21.37 -0.90 9.59
C VAL A 178 20.71 -1.62 10.75
N GLN A 179 19.42 -1.41 10.93
CA GLN A 179 18.62 -2.15 11.88
C GLN A 179 17.96 -3.30 11.13
N THR A 180 17.98 -4.48 11.73
CA THR A 180 17.28 -5.65 11.20
C THR A 180 16.17 -6.02 12.16
N ASN A 181 14.99 -6.31 11.64
CA ASN A 181 13.86 -6.75 12.45
C ASN A 181 13.12 -7.91 11.77
N TYR A 182 12.27 -8.57 12.54
CA TYR A 182 11.42 -9.65 12.06
C TYR A 182 10.08 -9.66 12.82
N TYR A 183 9.01 -9.93 12.09
CA TYR A 183 7.68 -10.17 12.64
C TYR A 183 7.10 -11.49 12.14
N TRP A 184 6.40 -12.17 13.03
CA TRP A 184 5.58 -13.32 12.71
C TRP A 184 4.12 -12.92 12.85
N GLN A 185 3.39 -12.87 11.73
CA GLN A 185 1.98 -12.53 11.69
C GLN A 185 1.62 -11.23 12.44
N GLY A 186 2.40 -10.17 12.19
CA GLY A 186 2.21 -8.84 12.79
C GLY A 186 2.67 -8.76 14.25
N LEU A 187 3.21 -9.85 14.81
CA LEU A 187 3.74 -9.90 16.17
C LEU A 187 5.26 -9.85 16.16
N LEU A 188 5.79 -8.90 16.92
CA LEU A 188 7.22 -8.75 17.16
C LEU A 188 7.71 -9.95 17.97
N ASP A 189 8.55 -10.80 17.37
CA ASP A 189 9.07 -12.01 18.03
C ASP A 189 10.59 -11.91 18.27
N TYR A 190 10.97 -11.74 19.53
CA TYR A 190 12.38 -11.74 19.97
C TYR A 190 12.78 -13.02 20.73
N HIS A 191 11.97 -14.09 20.69
CA HIS A 191 12.11 -15.24 21.58
C HIS A 191 12.67 -16.52 20.94
N ASN A 192 13.29 -16.42 19.77
CA ASN A 192 13.92 -17.56 19.10
C ASN A 192 15.21 -18.06 19.76
#